data_AF-A0A0B2PYA4-F1
#
_entry.id   AF-A0A0B2PYA4-F1
#
_cell.length_a   1.000
_cell.length_b   1.000
_cell.length_c   1.000
_cell.angle_alpha   90.00
_cell.angle_beta   90.00
_cell.angle_gamma   90.00
#
_symmetry.space_group_name_H-M   'P 1'
#
loop_
_entity.id
_entity.type
_entity.pdbx_description
1 polymer ?
#
loop_
_entity_poly.entity_id
_entity_poly.type
_entity_poly.pdbx_seq_one_letter_code
_entity_poly.pdbx_strand_id
1 'polypeptide(L)'
;MELVPKVDYTRPSEDMPLMLVQLTRFCGGEGLAIGVAFSHPLVDGTAAIFFINRWAKLVRGEELDPNEVPFLDRTLLKFPEPSEPCVDLPEWKPVRFMPDNIAEQNKISAILLKLSSSQVEKLKKKANEQPSKEGVRPYSRFEAISSHIWRCASKAHHAHASDENHQPTVVMFSVDIRSRLNPPLPHNYFGNALAKTVTPKCSVGDILSNPLSYGAQKIRDAVYAGKSNWIT
;
A
#
# COMPACT_ATOMS: atom_id res chain seq x y z
N MET A 1 -1.79 9.65 -23.11
CA MET A 1 -0.78 10.68 -22.80
C MET A 1 0.00 10.19 -21.61
N GLU A 2 1.32 10.10 -21.74
CA GLU A 2 2.18 9.59 -20.68
C GLU A 2 2.66 10.75 -19.82
N LEU A 3 2.35 10.70 -18.52
CA LEU A 3 2.61 11.81 -17.59
C LEU A 3 3.89 11.63 -16.78
N VAL A 4 4.56 10.48 -16.92
CA VAL A 4 5.78 10.11 -16.19
C VAL A 4 6.76 9.48 -17.19
N PRO A 5 8.07 9.74 -17.13
CA PRO A 5 9.00 9.19 -18.10
C PRO A 5 9.03 7.66 -18.08
N LYS A 6 9.13 7.03 -19.25
CA LYS A 6 9.39 5.60 -19.36
C LYS A 6 10.78 5.28 -18.81
N VAL A 7 10.84 4.23 -18.01
CA VAL A 7 12.11 3.66 -17.54
C VAL A 7 12.46 2.48 -18.44
N ASP A 8 13.66 2.50 -18.99
CA ASP A 8 14.20 1.41 -19.78
C ASP A 8 14.81 0.33 -18.87
N TYR A 9 13.98 -0.64 -18.47
CA TYR A 9 14.38 -1.74 -17.60
C TYR A 9 15.33 -2.76 -18.26
N THR A 10 15.74 -2.54 -19.52
CA THR A 10 16.75 -3.40 -20.17
C THR A 10 18.18 -3.00 -19.79
N ARG A 11 18.37 -1.82 -19.19
CA ARG A 11 19.67 -1.33 -18.74
C ARG A 11 20.10 -1.95 -17.41
N PRO A 12 21.41 -2.00 -17.11
CA PRO A 12 21.90 -2.38 -15.79
C PRO A 12 21.22 -1.56 -14.68
N SER A 13 20.92 -2.20 -13.54
CA SER A 13 20.24 -1.53 -12.42
C SER A 13 21.00 -0.34 -11.85
N GLU A 14 22.32 -0.32 -12.02
CA GLU A 14 23.21 0.76 -11.57
C GLU A 14 23.03 2.04 -12.39
N ASP A 15 22.60 1.91 -13.65
CA ASP A 15 22.35 3.02 -14.57
C ASP A 15 20.91 3.57 -14.46
N MET A 16 20.09 2.96 -13.60
CA MET A 16 18.68 3.28 -13.49
C MET A 16 18.47 4.53 -12.61
N PRO A 17 17.74 5.54 -13.11
CA PRO A 17 17.50 6.75 -12.33
C PRO A 17 16.66 6.43 -11.09
N LEU A 18 17.11 6.95 -9.94
CA LEU A 18 16.41 6.77 -8.66
C LEU A 18 15.17 7.65 -8.52
N MET A 19 15.12 8.74 -9.26
CA MET A 19 13.99 9.66 -9.35
C MET A 19 13.89 10.23 -10.76
N LEU A 20 12.67 10.36 -11.25
CA LEU A 20 12.34 10.96 -12.54
C LEU A 20 11.25 12.02 -12.34
N VAL A 21 11.40 13.16 -13.01
CA VAL A 21 10.43 14.26 -12.95
C VAL A 21 10.10 14.70 -14.37
N GLN A 22 8.82 14.80 -14.69
CA GLN A 22 8.33 15.30 -15.96
C GLN A 22 7.34 16.45 -15.74
N LEU A 23 7.60 17.56 -16.41
CA LEU A 23 6.70 18.69 -16.48
C LEU A 23 5.93 18.65 -17.80
N THR A 24 4.61 18.55 -17.75
CA THR A 24 3.78 18.47 -18.95
C THR A 24 2.78 19.61 -18.98
N ARG A 25 2.91 20.50 -19.97
CA ARG A 25 1.98 21.60 -20.21
C ARG A 25 0.90 21.16 -21.19
N PHE A 26 -0.36 21.38 -20.84
CA PHE A 26 -1.47 21.05 -21.72
C PHE A 26 -1.68 22.14 -22.79
N CYS A 27 -2.13 21.73 -23.98
CA CYS A 27 -2.53 22.65 -25.03
C CYS A 27 -3.62 23.59 -24.52
N GLY A 28 -3.49 24.89 -24.82
CA GLY A 28 -4.36 25.93 -24.25
C GLY A 28 -3.74 26.67 -23.06
N GLY A 29 -2.61 26.21 -22.51
CA GLY A 29 -1.80 26.98 -21.55
C GLY A 29 -2.33 27.05 -20.11
N GLU A 30 -3.55 26.58 -19.86
CA GLU A 30 -4.24 26.67 -18.57
C GLU A 30 -3.92 25.51 -17.61
N GLY A 31 -3.29 24.44 -18.10
CA GLY A 31 -2.98 23.24 -17.32
C GLY A 31 -1.51 22.88 -17.29
N LEU A 32 -1.03 22.46 -16.11
CA LEU A 32 0.30 21.91 -15.89
C LEU A 32 0.19 20.63 -15.06
N ALA A 33 0.81 19.54 -15.53
CA ALA A 33 0.98 18.32 -14.75
C ALA A 33 2.46 18.14 -14.39
N ILE A 34 2.72 17.74 -13.14
CA ILE A 34 4.04 17.31 -12.67
C ILE A 34 3.94 15.81 -12.40
N GLY A 35 4.60 15.00 -13.22
CA GLY A 35 4.79 13.59 -12.96
C GLY A 35 6.08 13.35 -12.19
N VAL A 36 6.01 12.57 -11.12
CA VAL A 36 7.18 12.19 -10.31
C VAL A 36 7.17 10.68 -10.16
N ALA A 37 8.31 10.05 -10.44
CA ALA A 37 8.53 8.63 -10.17
C ALA A 37 9.76 8.44 -9.30
N PHE A 38 9.68 7.48 -8.38
CA PHE A 38 10.77 7.04 -7.52
C PHE A 38 11.04 5.57 -7.75
N SER A 39 12.31 5.19 -7.72
CA SER A 39 12.71 3.80 -7.55
C SER A 39 12.22 3.31 -6.17
N HIS A 40 11.32 2.33 -6.13
CA HIS A 40 10.73 1.84 -4.88
C HIS A 40 11.78 1.28 -3.89
N PRO A 41 12.91 0.66 -4.32
CA PRO A 41 14.03 0.37 -3.41
C PRO A 41 14.57 1.58 -2.64
N LEU A 42 14.48 2.79 -3.20
CA LEU A 42 14.94 4.00 -2.54
C LEU A 42 14.01 4.42 -1.40
N VAL A 43 12.70 4.48 -1.64
CA VAL A 43 11.72 5.06 -0.71
C VAL A 43 10.37 4.35 -0.77
N ASP A 44 9.67 4.33 0.36
CA ASP A 44 8.24 4.00 0.38
C ASP A 44 7.36 5.21 0.03
N GLY A 45 6.05 4.96 -0.12
CA GLY A 45 5.08 6.00 -0.45
C GLY A 45 5.02 7.15 0.57
N THR A 46 5.25 6.88 1.85
CA THR A 46 5.28 7.93 2.89
C THR A 46 6.45 8.86 2.66
N ALA A 47 7.66 8.33 2.49
CA ALA A 47 8.86 9.11 2.23
C ALA A 47 8.78 9.87 0.89
N ALA A 48 8.18 9.28 -0.15
CA ALA A 48 7.94 9.94 -1.43
C ALA A 48 7.00 11.15 -1.31
N ILE A 49 5.88 11.03 -0.58
CA ILE A 49 4.95 12.15 -0.35
C ILE A 49 5.62 13.25 0.47
N PHE A 50 6.40 12.90 1.51
CA PHE A 50 7.17 13.88 2.26
C PHE A 50 8.16 14.62 1.38
N PHE A 51 8.87 13.94 0.49
CA PHE A 51 9.75 14.60 -0.48
C PHE A 51 8.97 15.61 -1.34
N ILE A 52 7.84 15.20 -1.92
CA ILE A 52 7.04 16.08 -2.79
C ILE A 52 6.54 17.31 -2.03
N ASN A 53 6.04 17.13 -0.81
CA ASN A 53 5.56 18.24 0.03
C ASN A 53 6.69 19.22 0.39
N ARG A 54 7.87 18.70 0.76
CA ARG A 54 9.04 19.51 1.11
C ARG A 54 9.62 20.22 -0.11
N TRP A 55 9.68 19.54 -1.26
CA TRP A 55 10.08 20.14 -2.52
C TRP A 55 9.15 21.30 -2.89
N ALA A 56 7.83 21.11 -2.76
CA ALA A 56 6.86 22.18 -2.99
C ALA A 56 7.02 23.35 -2.00
N LYS A 57 7.34 23.08 -0.73
CA LYS A 57 7.61 24.08 0.31
C LYS A 57 8.84 24.93 -0.05
N LEU A 58 9.96 24.29 -0.39
CA LEU A 58 11.19 24.96 -0.82
C LEU A 58 10.99 25.80 -2.09
N VAL A 59 10.23 25.31 -3.07
CA VAL A 59 9.92 26.06 -4.30
C VAL A 59 9.11 27.32 -4.02
N ARG A 60 8.32 27.36 -2.94
CA ARG A 60 7.61 28.57 -2.49
C ARG A 60 8.49 29.55 -1.69
N GLY A 61 9.76 29.24 -1.49
CA GLY A 61 10.69 30.06 -0.71
C GLY A 61 10.53 29.91 0.81
N GLU A 62 9.81 28.87 1.26
CA GLU A 62 9.70 28.54 2.68
C GLU A 62 10.91 27.69 3.14
N GLU A 63 11.28 27.82 4.41
CA GLU A 63 12.34 27.00 5.03
C GLU A 63 11.78 25.69 5.59
N LEU A 64 12.62 24.65 5.62
CA LEU A 64 12.27 23.39 6.28
C LEU A 64 12.54 23.49 7.78
N ASP A 65 11.57 23.07 8.59
CA ASP A 65 11.80 22.87 10.02
C ASP A 65 12.84 21.73 10.21
N PRO A 66 13.59 21.70 11.34
CA PRO A 66 14.55 20.63 11.61
C PRO A 66 13.93 19.21 11.52
N ASN A 67 12.66 19.07 11.89
CA ASN A 67 11.92 17.80 11.83
C ASN A 67 11.38 17.46 10.43
N GLU A 68 11.52 18.36 9.46
CA GLU A 68 11.18 18.13 8.05
C GLU A 68 12.41 17.75 7.22
N VAL A 69 13.62 18.03 7.69
CA VAL A 69 14.84 17.55 7.02
C VAL A 69 14.82 16.02 7.01
N PRO A 70 15.03 15.34 5.86
CA PRO A 70 14.98 13.89 5.81
C PRO A 70 16.06 13.27 6.69
N PHE A 71 15.66 12.30 7.52
CA PHE A 71 16.61 11.49 8.27
C PHE A 71 17.14 10.38 7.37
N LEU A 72 18.44 10.43 7.05
CA LEU A 72 19.07 9.61 6.00
C LEU A 72 19.80 8.37 6.52
N ASP A 73 19.99 8.23 7.84
CA ASP A 73 20.69 7.08 8.39
C ASP A 73 19.81 5.82 8.35
N ARG A 74 20.06 4.99 7.34
CA ARG A 74 19.37 3.71 7.12
C ARG A 74 19.92 2.57 7.95
N THR A 75 20.99 2.79 8.73
CA THR A 75 21.57 1.75 9.59
C THR A 75 20.62 1.34 10.71
N LEU A 76 19.63 2.17 11.05
CA LEU A 76 18.56 1.85 12.01
C LEU A 76 17.74 0.61 11.63
N LEU A 77 17.72 0.22 10.36
CA LEU A 77 17.03 -0.98 9.86
C LEU A 77 18.00 -2.09 9.43
N LYS A 78 19.30 -1.97 9.74
CA LYS A 78 20.25 -3.05 9.50
C LYS A 78 20.10 -4.10 10.58
N PHE A 79 19.63 -5.28 10.20
CA PHE A 79 19.67 -6.45 11.06
C PHE A 79 21.12 -6.94 11.19
N PRO A 80 21.58 -7.30 12.40
CA PRO A 80 22.91 -7.86 12.60
C PRO A 80 22.99 -9.27 11.99
N GLU A 81 23.68 -9.40 10.84
CA GLU A 81 23.99 -10.65 10.12
C GLU A 81 22.76 -11.53 9.78
N PRO A 82 22.84 -12.57 8.91
CA PRO A 82 21.62 -13.17 8.38
C PRO A 82 20.96 -14.03 9.46
N SER A 83 20.03 -13.42 10.20
CA SER A 83 19.03 -14.17 10.94
C SER A 83 18.27 -15.03 9.92
N GLU A 84 18.09 -16.31 10.25
CA GLU A 84 17.22 -17.18 9.47
C GLU A 84 15.90 -16.44 9.21
N PRO A 85 15.33 -16.50 7.99
CA PRO A 85 14.08 -15.84 7.70
C PRO A 85 13.05 -16.25 8.75
N CYS A 86 12.72 -15.31 9.64
CA CYS A 86 11.91 -15.53 10.84
C CYS A 86 10.49 -16.05 10.49
N VAL A 87 10.09 -15.94 9.22
CA VAL A 87 8.79 -16.40 8.75
C VAL A 87 8.92 -16.99 7.34
N ASP A 88 8.73 -18.30 7.23
CA ASP A 88 8.45 -18.95 5.96
C ASP A 88 7.01 -18.59 5.57
N LEU A 89 6.85 -17.55 4.75
CA LEU A 89 5.55 -17.13 4.24
C LEU A 89 5.40 -17.72 2.83
N PRO A 90 4.58 -18.76 2.62
CA PRO A 90 4.38 -19.37 1.31
C PRO A 90 3.87 -18.38 0.25
N GLU A 91 3.21 -17.30 0.70
CA GLU A 91 2.72 -16.19 -0.13
C GLU A 91 3.83 -15.21 -0.56
N TRP A 92 5.04 -15.39 -0.04
CA TRP A 92 6.23 -14.58 -0.31
C TRP A 92 7.24 -15.33 -1.18
N LYS A 93 6.83 -16.42 -1.82
CA LYS A 93 7.61 -16.97 -2.94
C LYS A 93 7.87 -15.82 -3.92
N PRO A 94 9.13 -15.55 -4.28
CA PRO A 94 9.42 -14.51 -5.25
C PRO A 94 8.54 -14.77 -6.46
N VAL A 95 7.70 -13.79 -6.80
CA VAL A 95 7.04 -13.77 -8.10
C VAL A 95 8.20 -13.87 -9.07
N ARG A 96 8.33 -15.01 -9.75
CA ARG A 96 9.29 -15.13 -10.85
C ARG A 96 9.03 -13.91 -11.70
N PHE A 97 10.05 -13.08 -11.93
CA PHE A 97 10.05 -12.13 -13.01
C PHE A 97 9.92 -12.96 -14.29
N MET A 98 8.69 -13.37 -14.59
CA MET A 98 8.30 -13.78 -15.90
C MET A 98 8.54 -12.52 -16.73
N PRO A 99 9.38 -12.56 -17.78
CA PRO A 99 9.46 -11.44 -18.70
C PRO A 99 8.02 -11.09 -19.06
N ASP A 100 7.65 -9.83 -18.84
CA ASP A 100 6.29 -9.34 -19.07
C ASP A 100 5.80 -9.94 -20.38
N ASN A 101 4.79 -10.79 -20.31
CA ASN A 101 4.12 -11.22 -21.51
C ASN A 101 3.31 -9.99 -21.94
N ILE A 102 3.94 -9.10 -22.72
CA ILE A 102 3.39 -7.81 -23.18
C ILE A 102 2.00 -8.00 -23.81
N ALA A 103 1.70 -9.22 -24.30
CA ALA A 103 0.39 -9.63 -24.80
C ALA A 103 -0.73 -9.64 -23.73
N GLU A 104 -0.45 -9.92 -22.46
CA GLU A 104 -1.45 -9.97 -21.38
C GLU A 104 -1.69 -8.60 -20.71
N GLN A 105 -0.70 -7.70 -20.71
CA GLN A 105 -0.87 -6.33 -20.19
C GLN A 105 -1.94 -5.54 -20.95
N ASN A 106 -2.20 -5.87 -22.21
CA ASN A 106 -3.18 -5.19 -23.08
C ASN A 106 -4.65 -5.41 -22.69
N LYS A 107 -4.96 -6.18 -21.64
CA LYS A 107 -6.35 -6.39 -21.16
C LYS A 107 -6.66 -5.74 -19.81
N ILE A 108 -5.69 -5.05 -19.19
CA ILE A 108 -5.91 -4.40 -17.90
C ILE A 108 -6.36 -2.96 -18.13
N SER A 109 -7.58 -2.66 -17.69
CA SER A 109 -8.10 -1.29 -17.66
C SER A 109 -8.14 -0.78 -16.22
N ALA A 110 -7.82 0.50 -16.02
CA ALA A 110 -7.92 1.16 -14.73
C ALA A 110 -9.10 2.12 -14.73
N ILE A 111 -9.91 2.07 -13.67
CA ILE A 111 -10.99 3.02 -13.44
C ILE A 111 -10.81 3.70 -12.09
N LEU A 112 -11.11 5.00 -12.03
CA LEU A 112 -11.13 5.74 -10.77
C LEU A 112 -12.53 5.67 -10.17
N LEU A 113 -12.66 4.96 -9.05
CA LEU A 113 -13.90 4.89 -8.28
C LEU A 113 -13.86 5.90 -7.14
N LYS A 114 -14.63 6.99 -7.28
CA LYS A 114 -14.73 8.02 -6.25
C LYS A 114 -15.75 7.61 -5.18
N LEU A 115 -15.30 7.53 -3.92
CA LEU A 115 -16.18 7.42 -2.75
C LEU A 115 -16.39 8.80 -2.13
N SER A 116 -17.64 9.21 -1.94
CA SER A 116 -17.96 10.43 -1.20
C SER A 116 -17.73 10.25 0.31
N SER A 117 -17.58 11.35 1.05
CA SER A 117 -17.47 11.31 2.52
C SER A 117 -18.66 10.60 3.17
N SER A 118 -19.88 10.83 2.65
CA SER A 118 -21.09 10.16 3.14
C SER A 118 -21.08 8.65 2.87
N GLN A 119 -20.56 8.20 1.72
CA GLN A 119 -20.39 6.78 1.43
C GLN A 119 -19.32 6.13 2.31
N VAL A 120 -18.21 6.83 2.56
CA VAL A 120 -17.16 6.37 3.47
C VAL A 120 -17.70 6.19 4.89
N GLU A 121 -18.43 7.17 5.41
CA GLU A 121 -19.03 7.07 6.75
C GLU A 121 -20.13 6.01 6.80
N LYS A 122 -20.90 5.83 5.72
CA LYS A 122 -21.88 4.74 5.61
C LYS A 122 -21.19 3.36 5.69
N LEU A 123 -20.08 3.16 4.97
CA LEU A 123 -19.31 1.91 5.04
C LEU A 123 -18.71 1.69 6.42
N LYS A 124 -18.12 2.72 7.02
CA LYS A 124 -17.58 2.67 8.37
C LYS A 124 -18.66 2.32 9.39
N LYS A 125 -19.85 2.94 9.30
CA LYS A 125 -21.00 2.62 10.15
C LYS A 125 -21.42 1.16 9.95
N LYS A 126 -21.55 0.69 8.70
CA LYS A 126 -21.90 -0.69 8.37
C LYS A 126 -20.95 -1.72 8.96
N ALA A 127 -19.64 -1.47 8.90
CA ALA A 127 -18.63 -2.34 9.49
C ALA A 127 -18.73 -2.39 11.03
N ASN A 128 -19.32 -1.37 11.66
CA ASN A 128 -19.45 -1.22 13.11
C ASN A 128 -20.91 -1.32 13.60
N GLU A 129 -21.81 -1.93 12.82
CA GLU A 129 -23.23 -2.09 13.23
C GLU A 129 -23.37 -3.01 14.45
N GLN A 130 -22.49 -3.99 14.59
CA GLN A 130 -22.44 -4.88 15.74
C GLN A 130 -21.60 -4.26 16.87
N PRO A 131 -22.03 -4.38 18.14
CA PRO A 131 -21.27 -3.86 19.26
C PRO A 131 -19.86 -4.47 19.28
N SER A 132 -18.84 -3.62 19.34
CA SER A 132 -17.47 -4.08 19.62
C SER A 132 -17.40 -4.65 21.03
N LYS A 133 -16.57 -5.68 21.22
CA LYS A 133 -16.20 -6.15 22.56
C LYS A 133 -15.62 -4.98 23.37
N GLU A 134 -15.87 -4.97 24.68
CA GLU A 134 -15.27 -3.98 25.59
C GLU A 134 -13.74 -3.91 25.41
N GLY A 135 -13.21 -2.70 25.41
CA GLY A 135 -11.78 -2.44 25.20
C GLY A 135 -11.29 -2.53 23.74
N VAL A 136 -12.14 -2.88 22.77
CA VAL A 136 -11.75 -2.96 21.35
C VAL A 136 -12.22 -1.72 20.59
N ARG A 137 -11.28 -1.02 19.92
CA ARG A 137 -11.63 0.15 19.09
C ARG A 137 -12.58 -0.23 17.92
N PRO A 138 -13.46 0.69 17.48
CA PRO A 138 -14.22 0.53 16.24
C PRO A 138 -13.32 0.33 15.01
N TYR A 139 -13.88 -0.28 13.96
CA TYR A 139 -13.22 -0.40 12.66
C TYR A 139 -12.95 0.96 12.03
N SER A 140 -11.74 1.10 11.49
CA SER A 140 -11.29 2.30 10.80
C SER A 140 -11.91 2.41 9.41
N ARG A 141 -11.80 3.59 8.79
CA ARG A 141 -12.21 3.78 7.39
C ARG A 141 -11.46 2.84 6.45
N PHE A 142 -10.16 2.65 6.69
CA PHE A 142 -9.35 1.71 5.92
C PHE A 142 -9.88 0.28 6.04
N GLU A 143 -10.10 -0.22 7.27
CA GLU A 143 -10.62 -1.58 7.50
C GLU A 143 -11.98 -1.79 6.81
N ALA A 144 -12.89 -0.81 6.91
CA ALA A 144 -14.23 -0.88 6.30
C ALA A 144 -14.20 -0.80 4.76
N ILE A 145 -13.44 0.14 4.19
CA ILE A 145 -13.35 0.33 2.74
C ILE A 145 -12.62 -0.86 2.09
N SER A 146 -11.50 -1.29 2.64
CA SER A 146 -10.75 -2.44 2.14
C SER A 146 -11.59 -3.71 2.19
N SER A 147 -12.39 -3.91 3.25
CA SER A 147 -13.33 -5.04 3.31
C SER A 147 -14.41 -4.93 2.23
N HIS A 148 -14.88 -3.73 1.91
CA HIS A 148 -15.89 -3.51 0.89
C HIS A 148 -15.34 -3.79 -0.51
N ILE A 149 -14.14 -3.27 -0.81
CA ILE A 149 -13.43 -3.53 -2.06
C ILE A 149 -13.18 -5.02 -2.23
N TRP A 150 -12.71 -5.71 -1.18
CA TRP A 150 -12.48 -7.15 -1.21
C TRP A 150 -13.76 -7.92 -1.54
N ARG A 151 -14.89 -7.56 -0.91
CA ARG A 151 -16.19 -8.15 -1.22
C ARG A 151 -16.62 -7.88 -2.66
N CYS A 152 -16.42 -6.66 -3.17
CA CYS A 152 -16.75 -6.31 -4.56
C CYS A 152 -15.89 -7.08 -5.57
N ALA A 153 -14.57 -7.16 -5.34
CA ALA A 153 -13.65 -7.95 -6.16
C ALA A 153 -14.05 -9.43 -6.13
N SER A 154 -14.36 -9.97 -4.95
CA SER A 154 -14.82 -11.35 -4.79
C SER A 154 -16.10 -11.61 -5.59
N LYS A 155 -17.07 -10.68 -5.58
CA LYS A 155 -18.29 -10.79 -6.40
C LYS A 155 -18.01 -10.77 -7.90
N ALA A 156 -17.12 -9.89 -8.34
CA ALA A 156 -16.77 -9.78 -9.75
C ALA A 156 -16.09 -11.05 -10.26
N HIS A 157 -15.23 -11.68 -9.44
CA HIS A 157 -14.62 -12.97 -9.75
C HIS A 157 -15.61 -14.15 -9.67
N HIS A 158 -16.53 -14.12 -8.70
CA HIS A 158 -17.61 -15.12 -8.48
C HIS A 158 -18.71 -15.10 -9.56
N ALA A 159 -18.66 -14.20 -10.55
CA ALA A 159 -19.62 -14.22 -11.64
C ALA A 159 -19.24 -15.20 -12.78
N HIS A 160 -18.10 -15.90 -12.66
CA HIS A 160 -17.40 -16.48 -13.82
C HIS A 160 -16.90 -17.93 -13.67
N ALA A 161 -17.11 -18.62 -12.54
CA ALA A 161 -16.62 -19.98 -12.30
C ALA A 161 -17.68 -20.94 -11.69
N SER A 162 -17.42 -22.24 -11.70
CA SER A 162 -18.42 -23.30 -11.43
C SER A 162 -18.35 -23.95 -10.03
N ASP A 163 -17.33 -23.68 -9.22
CA ASP A 163 -17.20 -24.18 -7.83
C ASP A 163 -16.53 -23.12 -6.93
N GLU A 164 -17.32 -22.11 -6.55
CA GLU A 164 -16.80 -20.78 -6.18
C GLU A 164 -16.85 -20.44 -4.69
N ASN A 165 -17.73 -21.05 -3.91
CA ASN A 165 -17.89 -20.69 -2.50
C ASN A 165 -16.66 -21.05 -1.67
N HIS A 166 -15.95 -22.12 -2.02
CA HIS A 166 -14.76 -22.60 -1.30
C HIS A 166 -13.44 -22.02 -1.84
N GLN A 167 -13.49 -21.19 -2.89
CA GLN A 167 -12.28 -20.61 -3.47
C GLN A 167 -11.58 -19.73 -2.44
N PRO A 168 -10.28 -19.92 -2.20
CA PRO A 168 -9.56 -19.13 -1.22
C PRO A 168 -9.28 -17.73 -1.74
N THR A 169 -9.35 -16.75 -0.85
CA THR A 169 -9.04 -15.35 -1.13
C THR A 169 -8.32 -14.70 0.05
N VAL A 170 -7.48 -13.72 -0.25
CA VAL A 170 -6.69 -12.92 0.69
C VAL A 170 -6.60 -11.48 0.22
N VAL A 171 -6.35 -10.55 1.14
CA VAL A 171 -5.96 -9.17 0.84
C VAL A 171 -4.54 -8.95 1.31
N MET A 172 -3.72 -8.42 0.42
CA MET A 172 -2.34 -8.05 0.70
C MET A 172 -2.21 -6.53 0.70
N PHE A 173 -1.54 -5.98 1.71
CA PHE A 173 -1.31 -4.54 1.84
C PHE A 173 -0.05 -4.26 2.66
N SER A 174 0.46 -3.04 2.57
CA SER A 174 1.62 -2.61 3.33
C SER A 174 1.21 -1.80 4.56
N VAL A 175 1.95 -1.96 5.64
CA VAL A 175 1.77 -1.26 6.91
C VAL A 175 3.03 -0.44 7.20
N ASP A 176 2.86 0.86 7.48
CA ASP A 176 3.95 1.69 7.98
C ASP A 176 4.36 1.22 9.39
N ILE A 177 5.64 0.84 9.53
CA ILE A 177 6.21 0.32 10.78
C ILE A 177 7.03 1.37 11.54
N ARG A 178 7.22 2.60 11.03
CA ARG A 178 8.06 3.62 11.68
C ARG A 178 7.75 3.80 13.16
N SER A 179 6.47 3.97 13.51
CA SER A 179 6.01 4.15 14.89
C SER A 179 5.76 2.84 15.65
N ARG A 180 6.02 1.68 15.03
CA ARG A 180 5.77 0.34 15.58
C ARG A 180 7.05 -0.38 16.00
N LEU A 181 8.21 0.08 15.54
CA LEU A 181 9.51 -0.41 16.00
C LEU A 181 9.83 0.07 17.41
N ASN A 182 10.76 -0.61 18.07
CA ASN A 182 11.25 -0.25 19.39
C ASN A 182 12.79 -0.22 19.41
N PRO A 183 13.43 0.96 19.39
CA PRO A 183 12.81 2.29 19.40
C PRO A 183 12.09 2.63 18.08
N PRO A 184 11.11 3.56 18.09
CA PRO A 184 10.46 4.00 16.87
C PRO A 184 11.45 4.75 15.96
N LEU A 185 11.27 4.61 14.64
CA LEU A 185 12.04 5.41 13.69
C LEU A 185 11.65 6.89 13.76
N PRO A 186 12.58 7.80 13.44
CA PRO A 186 12.26 9.20 13.25
C PRO A 186 11.11 9.36 12.24
N HIS A 187 10.14 10.24 12.55
CA HIS A 187 9.03 10.53 11.66
C HIS A 187 9.50 10.94 10.25
N ASN A 188 10.63 11.65 10.16
CA ASN A 188 11.27 12.09 8.94
C ASN A 188 12.21 11.05 8.27
N TYR A 189 12.20 9.79 8.71
CA TYR A 189 12.99 8.70 8.11
C TYR A 189 12.75 8.56 6.61
N PHE A 190 13.83 8.70 5.83
CA PHE A 190 13.81 8.67 4.37
C PHE A 190 14.32 7.33 3.83
N GLY A 191 13.37 6.42 3.61
CA GLY A 191 13.63 5.08 3.11
C GLY A 191 12.37 4.25 3.12
N ASN A 192 12.53 2.93 3.01
CA ASN A 192 11.45 1.97 3.18
C ASN A 192 11.35 1.55 4.65
N ALA A 193 10.18 1.75 5.25
CA ALA A 193 9.83 1.21 6.57
C ALA A 193 8.41 0.66 6.51
N LEU A 194 8.24 -0.38 5.67
CA LEU A 194 6.98 -1.05 5.42
C LEU A 194 7.06 -2.52 5.82
N ALA A 195 6.05 -2.98 6.54
CA ALA A 195 5.74 -4.39 6.66
C ALA A 195 4.72 -4.77 5.59
N LYS A 196 5.04 -5.78 4.77
CA LYS A 196 4.05 -6.42 3.91
C LYS A 196 3.18 -7.34 4.76
N THR A 197 1.88 -7.28 4.57
CA THR A 197 0.90 -7.98 5.40
C THR A 197 -0.13 -8.65 4.51
N VAL A 198 -0.58 -9.83 4.93
CA VAL A 198 -1.63 -10.60 4.27
C VAL A 198 -2.69 -10.96 5.30
N THR A 199 -3.96 -10.79 4.96
CA THR A 199 -5.08 -11.29 5.77
C THR A 199 -5.02 -12.81 5.93
N PRO A 200 -5.54 -13.37 7.03
CA PRO A 200 -5.79 -14.80 7.10
C PRO A 200 -6.62 -15.27 5.90
N LYS A 201 -6.21 -16.40 5.30
CA LYS A 201 -6.92 -17.04 4.19
C LYS A 201 -8.36 -17.34 4.58
N CYS A 202 -9.30 -16.94 3.73
CA CYS A 202 -10.72 -17.25 3.88
C CYS A 202 -11.32 -17.67 2.55
N SER A 203 -12.54 -18.21 2.57
CA SER A 203 -13.25 -18.53 1.33
C SER A 203 -13.97 -17.30 0.77
N VAL A 204 -14.17 -17.25 -0.55
CA VAL A 204 -15.00 -16.24 -1.20
C VAL A 204 -16.42 -16.28 -0.64
N GLY A 205 -16.97 -17.48 -0.41
CA GLY A 205 -18.28 -17.66 0.19
C GLY A 205 -18.42 -16.97 1.55
N ASP A 206 -17.41 -17.06 2.41
CA ASP A 206 -17.40 -16.38 3.72
C ASP A 206 -17.44 -14.86 3.56
N ILE A 207 -16.64 -14.29 2.67
CA ILE A 207 -16.59 -12.84 2.40
C ILE A 207 -17.94 -12.34 1.85
N LEU A 208 -18.62 -13.14 1.04
CA LEU A 208 -19.89 -12.77 0.43
C LEU A 208 -21.09 -12.94 1.37
N SER A 209 -21.09 -13.98 2.21
CA SER A 209 -22.21 -14.33 3.08
C SER A 209 -22.20 -13.55 4.42
N ASN A 210 -21.02 -13.22 4.95
CA ASN A 210 -20.92 -12.55 6.23
C ASN A 210 -21.11 -11.01 6.15
N PRO A 211 -21.37 -10.34 7.29
CA PRO A 211 -21.40 -8.88 7.36
C PRO A 211 -20.06 -8.24 6.99
N LEU A 212 -20.08 -6.94 6.67
CA LEU A 212 -18.86 -6.18 6.33
C LEU A 212 -17.82 -6.20 7.47
N SER A 213 -18.27 -6.33 8.71
CA SER A 213 -17.40 -6.46 9.89
C SER A 213 -16.49 -7.70 9.82
N TYR A 214 -16.91 -8.78 9.15
CA TYR A 214 -16.11 -10.00 9.03
C TYR A 214 -14.81 -9.74 8.26
N GLY A 215 -14.91 -9.18 7.05
CA GLY A 215 -13.72 -8.83 6.26
C GLY A 215 -12.89 -7.75 6.94
N ALA A 216 -13.54 -6.77 7.59
CA ALA A 216 -12.85 -5.74 8.37
C ALA A 216 -12.03 -6.33 9.54
N GLN A 217 -12.54 -7.37 10.20
CA GLN A 217 -11.82 -8.12 11.23
C GLN A 217 -10.60 -8.83 10.64
N LYS A 218 -10.72 -9.51 9.49
CA LYS A 218 -9.57 -10.17 8.85
C LYS A 218 -8.47 -9.19 8.47
N ILE A 219 -8.83 -7.99 7.99
CA ILE A 219 -7.89 -6.90 7.72
C ILE A 219 -7.21 -6.44 9.01
N ARG A 220 -7.98 -6.25 10.08
CA ARG A 220 -7.46 -5.88 11.40
C ARG A 220 -6.48 -6.92 11.94
N ASP A 221 -6.85 -8.20 11.85
CA ASP A 221 -6.01 -9.32 12.30
C ASP A 221 -4.67 -9.26 11.58
N ALA A 222 -4.68 -9.03 10.27
CA ALA A 222 -3.47 -8.86 9.48
C ALA A 222 -2.62 -7.67 9.98
N VAL A 223 -3.23 -6.49 10.21
CA VAL A 223 -2.53 -5.29 10.71
C VAL A 223 -1.80 -5.56 12.04
N TYR A 224 -2.35 -6.43 12.89
CA TYR A 224 -1.80 -6.74 14.21
C TYR A 224 -0.99 -8.02 14.28
N ALA A 225 -1.16 -8.96 13.36
CA ALA A 225 -0.39 -10.21 13.31
C ALA A 225 1.12 -9.94 13.23
N GLY A 226 1.52 -8.86 12.56
CA GLY A 226 2.91 -8.49 12.51
C GLY A 226 3.45 -7.83 13.79
N LYS A 227 2.62 -7.34 14.71
CA LYS A 227 3.10 -6.61 15.91
C LYS A 227 4.09 -7.43 16.75
N SER A 228 3.95 -8.75 16.84
CA SER A 228 4.92 -9.59 17.56
C SER A 228 6.27 -9.69 16.85
N ASN A 229 6.30 -9.47 15.54
CA ASN A 229 7.49 -9.67 14.69
C ASN A 229 8.20 -8.34 14.34
N TRP A 230 7.59 -7.20 14.64
CA TRP A 230 8.18 -5.86 14.44
C TRP A 230 8.92 -5.33 15.68
N ILE A 231 8.84 -6.04 16.81
CA ILE A 231 9.39 -5.62 18.11
C ILE A 231 10.70 -6.37 18.37
N THR A 232 11.73 -6.10 17.58
CA THR A 232 13.11 -6.44 17.92
C THR A 232 13.99 -5.27 17.57
#